data_AF-A0A379WNA1-F1
#
_entry.id   AF-A0A379WNA1-F1
#
_cell.length_a   1.000
_cell.length_b   1.000
_cell.length_c   1.000
_cell.angle_alpha   90.00
_cell.angle_beta   90.00
_cell.angle_gamma   90.00
#
_symmetry.space_group_name_H-M   'P 1'
#
loop_
_entity.id
_entity.type
_entity.pdbx_description
1 polymer ?
#
loop_
_entity_poly.entity_id
_entity_poly.type
_entity_poly.pdbx_seq_one_letter_code
_entity_poly.pdbx_strand_id
1 'polypeptide(L)' 'MITASLPGSGEWGTQRAALAFEQDAIAQETVLQSLLLREKVEASRRAMLLYPQQLSWNWVGMTLPSSYVSGCPQAVLPPA' A
#
# COMPACT_ATOMS: atom_id res chain seq x y z
N MET A 1 3.75 9.80 15.40
CA MET A 1 3.77 8.93 14.20
C MET A 1 3.39 7.53 14.63
N ILE A 2 2.42 6.88 13.97
CA ILE A 2 2.02 5.50 14.27
C ILE A 2 2.75 4.56 13.29
N THR A 3 3.31 3.48 13.80
CA THR A 3 4.09 2.50 13.04
C THR A 3 3.62 1.09 13.34
N ALA A 4 3.71 0.21 12.35
CA ALA A 4 3.53 -1.24 12.48
C ALA A 4 4.89 -1.92 12.64
N SER A 5 4.89 -3.09 13.27
CA SER A 5 6.01 -4.03 13.23
C SER A 5 6.20 -4.61 11.83
N LEU A 6 7.45 -4.67 11.39
CA LEU A 6 7.94 -5.69 10.47
C LEU A 6 8.60 -6.77 11.35
N PRO A 7 7.93 -7.92 11.58
CA PRO A 7 8.37 -8.93 12.55
C PRO A 7 9.77 -9.47 12.25
N GLY A 8 10.46 -9.93 13.28
CA GLY A 8 11.82 -10.44 13.18
C GLY A 8 12.37 -10.87 14.54
N SER A 9 13.69 -11.11 14.59
CA SER A 9 14.44 -11.29 15.83
C SER A 9 14.50 -10.02 16.66
N GLY A 10 14.72 -10.19 17.96
CA GLY A 10 14.80 -9.10 18.92
C GLY A 10 13.45 -8.49 19.25
N GLU A 11 13.49 -7.32 19.88
CA GLU A 11 12.30 -6.61 20.35
C GLU A 11 11.63 -5.85 19.19
N TRP A 12 10.30 -5.98 19.05
CA TRP A 12 9.54 -5.28 18.01
C TRP A 12 9.38 -3.78 18.31
N GLY A 13 9.84 -3.32 19.47
CA GLY A 13 9.85 -1.93 19.89
C GLY A 13 8.50 -1.38 20.38
N THR A 14 7.39 -2.09 20.15
CA THR A 14 6.10 -1.80 20.81
C THR A 14 6.10 -2.32 22.25
N GLN A 15 5.22 -1.76 23.08
CA GLN A 15 5.07 -2.16 24.47
C GLN A 15 3.59 -2.27 24.85
N ARG A 16 3.29 -3.07 25.89
CA ARG A 16 1.95 -3.19 26.49
C ARG A 16 0.88 -3.52 25.45
N ALA A 17 -0.24 -2.80 25.44
CA ALA A 17 -1.38 -3.04 24.57
C ALA A 17 -1.01 -3.01 23.08
N ALA A 18 -0.07 -2.16 22.67
CA ALA A 18 0.36 -2.09 21.28
C ALA A 18 1.12 -3.35 20.86
N LEU A 19 1.95 -3.92 21.74
CA LEU A 19 2.67 -5.16 21.47
C LEU A 19 1.71 -6.34 21.41
N ALA A 20 0.79 -6.44 22.38
CA ALA A 20 -0.24 -7.49 22.41
C ALA A 20 -1.06 -7.46 21.11
N PHE A 21 -1.48 -6.28 20.68
CA PHE A 21 -2.22 -6.10 19.43
C PHE A 21 -1.42 -6.55 18.20
N GLU A 22 -0.15 -6.15 18.08
CA GLU A 22 0.69 -6.54 16.94
C GLU A 22 0.94 -8.06 16.90
N GLN A 23 1.13 -8.70 18.05
CA GLN A 23 1.30 -10.16 18.14
C GLN A 23 0.01 -10.91 17.80
N ASP A 24 -1.13 -10.46 18.33
CA ASP A 24 -2.43 -11.06 18.06
C ASP A 24 -2.81 -10.96 16.58
N ALA A 25 -2.50 -9.83 15.93
CA ALA A 25 -2.81 -9.58 14.52
C ALA A 25 -2.16 -10.60 13.56
N ILE A 26 -1.04 -11.20 13.94
CA ILE A 26 -0.33 -12.20 13.12
C ILE A 26 -0.16 -13.55 13.83
N ALA A 27 -0.91 -13.81 14.90
CA ALA A 27 -0.74 -15.00 15.75
C ALA A 27 -0.81 -16.32 14.96
N GLN A 28 -1.54 -16.35 13.84
CA GLN A 28 -1.70 -17.54 12.99
C GLN A 28 -0.53 -17.75 12.01
N GLU A 29 0.27 -16.71 11.73
CA GLU A 29 1.38 -16.74 10.76
C GLU A 29 2.67 -17.34 11.34
N THR A 30 2.54 -18.44 12.07
CA THR A 30 3.62 -19.06 12.87
C THR A 30 4.80 -19.54 12.02
N VAL A 31 4.54 -20.02 10.80
CA VAL A 31 5.57 -20.50 9.87
C VAL A 31 6.46 -19.35 9.38
N LEU A 32 5.86 -18.23 8.98
CA LEU A 32 6.58 -17.06 8.52
C LEU A 32 7.37 -16.40 9.65
N GLN A 33 6.78 -16.30 10.85
CA GLN A 33 7.50 -15.79 12.02
C GLN A 33 8.72 -16.66 12.36
N SER A 34 8.57 -17.99 12.32
CA SER A 34 9.68 -18.92 12.57
C SER A 34 10.79 -18.80 11.53
N LEU A 35 10.43 -18.57 10.27
CA LEU A 35 11.39 -18.35 9.19
C LEU A 35 12.23 -17.10 9.44
N LEU A 36 11.60 -15.98 9.81
CA LEU A 36 12.29 -14.71 10.08
C LEU A 36 13.29 -14.83 11.24
N LEU A 37 12.92 -15.57 12.30
CA LEU A 37 13.81 -15.86 13.42
C LEU A 37 15.00 -16.73 13.01
N ARG A 38 14.75 -17.79 12.22
CA ARG A 38 15.81 -18.70 11.74
C ARG A 38 16.83 -17.96 10.88
N GLU A 39 16.37 -17.06 10.02
CA GLU A 39 17.22 -16.28 9.12
C GLU A 39 17.81 -15.02 9.80
N LYS A 40 17.56 -14.82 11.11
CA LYS A 40 18.05 -13.68 11.91
C LYS A 40 17.69 -12.32 11.28
N VAL A 41 16.49 -12.24 10.73
CA VAL A 41 15.96 -10.98 10.19
C VAL A 41 15.53 -10.13 11.38
N GLU A 42 16.21 -9.03 11.64
CA GLU A 42 15.91 -8.14 12.77
C GLU A 42 14.54 -7.46 12.60
N ALA A 43 13.79 -7.39 13.71
CA ALA A 43 12.53 -6.67 13.74
C ALA A 43 12.74 -5.17 13.44
N SER A 44 11.83 -4.58 12.67
CA SER A 44 11.92 -3.17 12.30
C SER A 44 10.54 -2.51 12.24
N ARG A 45 10.48 -1.21 11.95
CA ARG A 45 9.24 -0.42 11.99
C ARG A 45 8.95 0.22 10.65
N ARG A 46 7.68 0.22 10.28
CA ARG A 46 7.19 0.93 9.09
C ARG A 46 6.02 1.83 9.46
N ALA A 47 6.01 3.06 8.94
CA ALA A 47 4.87 3.95 9.08
C ALA A 47 3.61 3.30 8.50
N MET A 48 2.52 3.27 9.27
CA MET A 48 1.24 2.72 8.81
C MET A 48 0.53 3.65 7.82
N LEU A 49 0.77 4.95 7.93
CA LEU A 49 0.18 5.97 7.08
C LEU A 49 1.24 6.54 6.14
N LEU A 50 0.89 6.61 4.86
CA LEU A 50 1.67 7.31 3.84
C LEU A 50 0.92 8.59 3.47
N TYR A 51 1.61 9.73 3.52
CA TYR A 51 1.10 11.01 3.06
C TYR A 51 1.83 11.38 1.77
N PRO A 52 1.22 11.15 0.60
CA PRO A 52 1.82 11.51 -0.69
C PRO A 52 2.18 12.99 -0.71
N GLN A 53 3.45 13.28 -0.99
CA GLN A 53 3.90 14.65 -1.17
C GLN A 53 3.57 15.09 -2.59
N GLN A 54 2.91 16.24 -2.74
CA GLN A 54 2.63 16.86 -4.04
C GLN A 54 1.79 15.97 -4.99
N LEU A 55 0.86 15.20 -4.44
CA LEU A 55 -0.07 14.41 -5.26
C LEU A 55 -0.95 15.33 -6.10
N SER A 56 -0.84 15.21 -7.41
CA SER A 56 -1.73 15.85 -8.37
C SER A 56 -2.27 14.80 -9.33
N TRP A 57 -3.54 14.96 -9.71
CA TRP A 57 -4.15 14.14 -10.75
C TRP A 57 -4.93 15.06 -11.69
N ASN A 58 -4.99 14.69 -12.97
CA ASN A 58 -5.81 15.36 -13.97
C ASN A 58 -6.81 14.36 -14.55
N TRP A 59 -8.09 14.69 -14.48
CA TRP A 59 -9.12 13.89 -15.13
C TRP A 59 -9.23 14.33 -16.59
N VAL A 60 -8.85 13.45 -17.54
CA VAL A 60 -9.10 13.69 -18.96
C VAL A 60 -10.49 13.12 -19.29
N GLY A 61 -11.46 14.01 -19.58
CA GLY A 61 -12.83 13.56 -19.88
C GLY A 61 -13.93 14.62 -19.95
N MET A 62 -13.65 15.90 -19.66
CA MET A 62 -14.62 16.99 -19.87
C MET A 62 -13.98 18.16 -20.61
N THR A 63 -13.24 17.84 -21.67
CA THR A 63 -12.93 18.81 -22.72
C THR A 63 -13.63 18.28 -23.96
N LEU A 64 -14.84 18.78 -24.24
CA LEU A 64 -15.33 18.74 -25.61
C LEU A 64 -14.25 19.45 -26.46
N PRO A 65 -13.72 18.85 -27.53
CA PRO A 65 -12.80 19.56 -28.38
C PRO A 65 -13.52 20.78 -28.98
N SER A 66 -13.01 21.98 -28.72
CA SER A 66 -13.47 23.26 -29.31
C SER A 66 -13.09 23.39 -30.80
N SER A 67 -13.08 22.29 -31.53
CA SER A 67 -13.06 22.25 -32.97
C SER A 67 -13.41 20.84 -33.42
N TYR A 68 -14.67 20.68 -33.81
CA TYR A 68 -15.03 19.68 -34.79
C TYR A 68 -14.26 20.07 -36.07
N VAL A 69 -13.05 19.55 -36.25
CA VAL A 69 -12.37 19.63 -37.55
C VAL A 69 -13.10 18.66 -38.46
N SER A 70 -13.97 19.21 -39.29
CA SER A 70 -14.61 18.54 -40.43
C SER A 70 -13.56 17.75 -41.22
N GLY A 71 -13.57 16.41 -41.13
CA GLY A 71 -12.87 15.58 -42.11
C GLY A 71 -12.31 14.22 -41.71
N CYS A 72 -12.34 13.78 -40.45
CA CYS A 72 -11.78 12.45 -40.08
C CYS A 72 -12.90 11.41 -39.87
N PRO A 73 -12.86 10.23 -40.52
CA PRO A 73 -13.86 9.19 -40.31
C PRO A 73 -13.67 8.56 -38.92
N GLN A 74 -14.73 8.51 -38.11
CA GLN A 74 -14.72 7.79 -36.84
C GLN A 74 -14.53 6.29 -37.09
N ALA A 75 -13.56 5.69 -36.41
CA ALA A 75 -13.51 4.24 -36.25
C ALA A 75 -14.73 3.81 -35.44
N VAL A 76 -15.59 2.99 -36.05
CA VAL A 76 -16.74 2.37 -35.39
C VAL A 76 -16.19 1.34 -34.40
N LEU A 77 -16.29 1.63 -33.10
CA LEU A 77 -16.15 0.60 -32.07
C LEU A 77 -17.44 -0.23 -32.04
N PRO A 78 -17.36 -1.58 -31.99
CA PRO A 78 -18.55 -2.44 -32.01
C PRO A 78 -19.34 -2.32 -30.70
N PRO A 79 -20.68 -2.50 -30.75
CA PRO A 79 -21.49 -2.55 -29.53
C PRO A 79 -21.18 -3.81 -28.73
N ALA A 80 -21.31 -3.68 -27.41
CA ALA A 80 -21.12 -4.74 -26.42
C ALA A 80 -22.08 -5.92 -26.58
#